data_AF-A0A7S0BTV7-F1
#
_entry.id   AF-A0A7S0BTV7-F1
#
_cell.length_a   1.000
_cell.length_b   1.000
_cell.length_c   1.000
_cell.angle_alpha   90.00
_cell.angle_beta   90.00
_cell.angle_gamma   90.00
#
_symmetry.space_group_name_H-M   'P 1'
#
loop_
_entity.id
_entity.type
_entity.pdbx_description
1 polymer ?
#
loop_
_entity_poly.entity_id
_entity_poly.type
_entity_poly.pdbx_seq_one_letter_code
_entity_poly.pdbx_strand_id
1 'polypeptide(L)'
;GTKKIIEGSYEEGAKCLVVEDLVTSGLSVLETVDPLVDAGLVVSDVVVLLDRQQGAEGNLKEKALELHAVMTIAQLLDGLKSKSRITEKQASDVREFIASTQVKMPEQKDDKESRTKTYGKRTDDIANPTGKRLLQIMEEKESNLCVAADVSSKSALLALAEEVGQEICMLKTHADIISDWDTSTGAELGKIADKHNFLLFEDRKFADIGNTVVG
;
A
#
# COMPACT_ATOMS: atom_id res chain seq x y z
N GLY A 1 4.67 -7.35 -21.18
CA GLY A 1 5.63 -6.33 -20.74
C GLY A 1 7.03 -6.89 -20.79
N THR A 2 8.00 -6.09 -21.21
CA THR A 2 9.44 -6.37 -21.02
C THR A 2 9.66 -6.59 -19.53
N LYS A 3 10.19 -7.73 -19.10
CA LYS A 3 10.42 -8.05 -17.67
C LYS A 3 11.54 -7.20 -17.04
N LYS A 4 11.75 -5.96 -17.49
CA LYS A 4 12.75 -5.05 -16.98
C LYS A 4 12.13 -4.23 -15.85
N ILE A 5 12.80 -4.23 -14.69
CA ILE A 5 12.36 -3.50 -13.49
C ILE A 5 12.69 -2.00 -13.63
N ILE A 6 13.68 -1.66 -14.46
CA ILE A 6 14.16 -0.30 -14.70
C ILE A 6 13.99 0.03 -16.18
N GLU A 7 13.34 1.14 -16.45
CA GLU A 7 13.16 1.70 -17.79
C GLU A 7 14.06 2.93 -17.97
N GLY A 8 14.58 3.12 -19.18
CA GLY A 8 15.47 4.23 -19.53
C GLY A 8 16.90 3.79 -19.90
N SER A 9 17.74 4.78 -20.23
CA SER A 9 19.14 4.57 -20.59
C SER A 9 20.05 4.99 -19.43
N TYR A 10 20.96 4.09 -19.06
CA TYR A 10 21.93 4.31 -17.99
C TYR A 10 23.20 3.49 -18.24
N GLU A 11 24.26 3.88 -17.55
CA GLU A 11 25.56 3.21 -17.59
C GLU A 11 25.90 2.70 -16.19
N GLU A 12 26.65 1.59 -16.13
CA GLU A 12 27.18 1.07 -14.87
C GLU A 12 28.06 2.12 -14.19
N GLY A 13 27.91 2.29 -12.88
CA GLY A 13 28.58 3.31 -12.08
C GLY A 13 27.96 4.71 -12.17
N ALA A 14 26.92 4.92 -12.98
CA ALA A 14 26.24 6.21 -13.04
C ALA A 14 25.57 6.55 -11.70
N LYS A 15 25.64 7.82 -11.31
CA LYS A 15 24.95 8.33 -10.12
C LYS A 15 23.47 8.49 -10.39
N CYS A 16 22.64 7.97 -9.50
CA CYS A 16 21.19 8.07 -9.58
C CYS A 16 20.65 8.75 -8.31
N LEU A 17 19.88 9.83 -8.52
CA LEU A 17 19.13 10.51 -7.46
C LEU A 17 17.72 9.94 -7.44
N VAL A 18 17.29 9.39 -6.30
CA VAL A 18 15.91 8.94 -6.12
C VAL A 18 15.05 10.12 -5.69
N VAL A 19 13.90 10.30 -6.33
CA VAL A 19 12.94 11.36 -6.01
C VAL A 19 11.57 10.73 -5.73
N GLU A 20 11.05 10.92 -4.52
CA GLU A 20 9.70 10.49 -4.12
C GLU A 20 8.85 11.68 -3.65
N ASP A 21 7.54 11.49 -3.59
CA ASP A 21 6.60 12.50 -3.10
C ASP A 21 6.62 12.63 -1.58
N LEU A 22 6.62 11.51 -0.85
CA LEU A 22 6.63 11.50 0.60
C LEU A 22 7.36 10.29 1.16
N VAL A 23 7.84 10.40 2.39
CA VAL A 23 8.45 9.27 3.10
C VAL A 23 7.92 9.14 4.52
N THR A 24 7.81 7.90 5.00
CA THR A 24 7.42 7.56 6.37
C THR A 24 8.56 6.83 7.10
N SER A 25 8.71 5.53 6.84
CA SER A 25 9.77 4.69 7.39
C SER A 25 10.99 4.58 6.47
N GLY A 26 10.84 4.92 5.18
CA GLY A 26 11.88 4.74 4.16
C GLY A 26 11.88 3.37 3.46
N LEU A 27 10.90 2.49 3.74
CA LEU A 27 10.87 1.15 3.13
C LEU A 27 10.64 1.17 1.61
N SER A 28 9.72 2.00 1.13
CA SER A 28 9.46 2.17 -0.32
C SER A 28 10.71 2.66 -1.06
N VAL A 29 11.43 3.59 -0.44
CA VAL A 29 12.68 4.12 -0.97
C VAL A 29 13.69 2.98 -1.17
N LEU A 30 13.83 2.07 -0.21
CA LEU A 30 14.72 0.91 -0.38
C LEU A 30 14.26 -0.05 -1.47
N GLU A 31 12.95 -0.30 -1.58
CA GLU A 31 12.40 -1.11 -2.68
C GLU A 31 12.69 -0.51 -4.06
N THR A 32 12.85 0.82 -4.14
CA THR A 32 13.29 1.55 -5.33
C THR A 32 14.82 1.52 -5.51
N VAL A 33 15.59 1.68 -4.43
CA VAL A 33 17.06 1.74 -4.46
C VAL A 33 17.68 0.38 -4.79
N ASP A 34 17.18 -0.70 -4.21
CA ASP A 34 17.78 -2.04 -4.35
C ASP A 34 17.91 -2.46 -5.84
N PRO A 35 16.86 -2.38 -6.68
CA PRO A 35 16.99 -2.69 -8.11
C PRO A 35 17.98 -1.78 -8.85
N LEU A 36 18.06 -0.49 -8.50
CA LEU A 36 18.97 0.46 -9.14
C LEU A 36 20.43 0.07 -8.86
N VAL A 37 20.73 -0.27 -7.61
CA VAL A 37 22.05 -0.74 -7.19
C VAL A 37 22.38 -2.08 -7.85
N ASP A 38 21.42 -3.02 -7.93
CA ASP A 38 21.58 -4.29 -8.65
C ASP A 38 21.87 -4.11 -10.15
N ALA A 39 21.38 -3.01 -10.73
CA ALA A 39 21.66 -2.62 -12.12
C ALA A 39 22.98 -1.86 -12.30
N GLY A 40 23.78 -1.74 -11.23
CA GLY A 40 25.09 -1.10 -11.24
C GLY A 40 25.06 0.41 -11.03
N LEU A 41 23.92 1.00 -10.67
CA LEU A 41 23.84 2.44 -10.37
C LEU A 41 24.33 2.72 -8.94
N VAL A 42 24.87 3.92 -8.77
CA VAL A 42 25.28 4.43 -7.45
C VAL A 42 24.21 5.36 -6.93
N VAL A 43 23.52 4.94 -5.87
CA VAL A 43 22.53 5.76 -5.16
C VAL A 43 23.08 6.13 -3.79
N SER A 44 23.16 7.43 -3.50
CA SER A 44 23.61 7.96 -2.20
C SER A 44 22.61 8.94 -1.58
N ASP A 45 21.75 9.54 -2.39
CA ASP A 45 20.87 10.63 -1.98
C ASP A 45 19.44 10.34 -2.42
N VAL A 46 18.49 10.73 -1.57
CA VAL A 46 17.06 10.60 -1.79
C VAL A 46 16.42 11.96 -1.52
N VAL A 47 15.67 12.49 -2.48
CA VAL A 47 14.92 13.74 -2.32
C VAL A 47 13.44 13.43 -2.21
N VAL A 48 12.78 14.03 -1.22
CA VAL A 48 11.34 13.90 -1.02
C VAL A 48 10.68 15.24 -0.85
N LEU A 49 9.43 15.38 -1.31
CA LEU A 49 8.67 16.60 -1.05
C LEU A 49 8.27 16.69 0.44
N LEU A 50 7.81 15.59 1.05
CA LEU A 50 7.34 15.58 2.44
C LEU A 50 7.94 14.44 3.27
N ASP A 51 8.69 14.75 4.32
CA ASP A 51 9.04 13.80 5.38
C ASP A 51 7.98 13.79 6.48
N ARG A 52 7.33 12.64 6.69
CA ARG A 52 6.35 12.44 7.76
C ARG A 52 6.99 12.20 9.14
N GLN A 53 8.30 12.18 9.24
CA GLN A 53 9.06 12.05 10.49
C GLN A 53 8.70 10.78 11.29
N GLN A 54 8.51 9.67 10.58
CA GLN A 54 8.17 8.35 11.17
C GLN A 54 9.34 7.35 11.12
N GLY A 55 10.57 7.86 11.11
CA GLY A 55 11.81 7.07 11.20
C GLY A 55 12.67 7.04 9.94
N ALA A 56 12.19 7.56 8.80
CA ALA A 56 12.91 7.52 7.52
C ALA A 56 14.35 8.03 7.58
N GLU A 57 14.60 9.20 8.18
CA GLU A 57 15.94 9.80 8.25
C GLU A 57 16.96 8.83 8.88
N GLY A 58 16.64 8.26 10.05
CA GLY A 58 17.51 7.30 10.73
C GLY A 58 17.65 5.99 9.95
N ASN A 59 16.54 5.45 9.48
CA ASN A 59 16.51 4.17 8.77
C ASN A 59 17.31 4.20 7.45
N LEU A 60 17.18 5.28 6.67
CA LEU A 60 17.91 5.46 5.42
C LEU A 60 19.40 5.72 5.67
N LYS A 61 19.73 6.48 6.73
CA LYS A 61 21.11 6.72 7.12
C LYS A 61 21.86 5.44 7.52
N GLU A 62 21.19 4.50 8.19
CA GLU A 62 21.73 3.17 8.49
C GLU A 62 22.06 2.37 7.22
N LYS A 63 21.45 2.72 6.07
CA LYS A 63 21.72 2.14 4.74
C LYS A 63 22.64 3.01 3.88
N ALA A 64 23.32 3.99 4.48
CA ALA A 64 24.19 4.94 3.80
C ALA A 64 23.49 5.78 2.71
N LEU A 65 22.19 6.05 2.90
CA LEU A 65 21.39 6.95 2.07
C LEU A 65 21.10 8.24 2.84
N GLU A 66 21.39 9.38 2.23
CA GLU A 66 21.06 10.70 2.80
C GLU A 66 19.67 11.15 2.32
N LEU A 67 18.80 11.50 3.26
CA LEU A 67 17.44 11.97 2.98
C LEU A 67 17.38 13.50 2.95
N HIS A 68 16.90 14.05 1.85
CA HIS A 68 16.68 15.48 1.64
C HIS A 68 15.18 15.76 1.50
N ALA A 69 14.56 16.32 2.55
CA ALA A 69 13.14 16.68 2.51
C ALA A 69 12.94 18.18 2.22
N VAL A 70 12.05 18.51 1.28
CA VAL A 70 11.65 19.91 1.02
C VAL A 70 10.89 20.48 2.22
N MET A 71 10.03 19.67 2.85
CA MET A 71 9.39 20.02 4.10
C MET A 71 9.15 18.79 4.98
N THR A 72 9.00 19.01 6.29
CA THR A 72 8.57 17.99 7.24
C THR A 72 7.11 18.17 7.62
N ILE A 73 6.48 17.11 8.15
CA ILE A 73 5.13 17.20 8.70
C ILE A 73 5.03 18.19 9.84
N ALA A 74 6.06 18.34 10.68
CA ALA A 74 6.10 19.36 11.72
C ALA A 74 6.01 20.78 11.12
N GLN A 75 6.82 21.07 10.09
CA GLN A 75 6.78 22.35 9.38
C GLN A 75 5.43 22.59 8.70
N LEU A 76 4.83 21.56 8.11
CA LEU A 76 3.50 21.63 7.50
C LEU A 76 2.42 21.96 8.55
N LEU A 77 2.43 21.30 9.70
CA LEU A 77 1.48 21.55 10.80
C LEU A 77 1.60 23.00 11.33
N ASP A 78 2.83 23.50 11.52
CA ASP A 78 3.05 24.88 11.93
C ASP A 78 2.56 25.88 10.87
N GLY A 79 2.79 25.58 9.59
CA GLY A 79 2.27 26.36 8.47
C GLY A 79 0.74 26.39 8.39
N LEU A 80 0.07 25.26 8.67
CA LEU A 80 -1.40 25.18 8.68
C LEU A 80 -2.01 25.87 9.90
N LYS A 81 -1.40 25.70 11.07
CA LYS A 81 -1.81 26.36 12.32
C LYS A 81 -1.69 27.87 12.22
N SER A 82 -0.56 28.40 11.72
CA SER A 82 -0.35 29.84 11.55
C SER A 82 -1.35 30.50 10.59
N LYS A 83 -1.91 29.72 9.66
CA LYS A 83 -2.98 30.15 8.73
C LYS A 83 -4.39 29.85 9.24
N SER A 84 -4.52 29.41 10.50
CA SER A 84 -5.78 29.01 11.13
C SER A 84 -6.57 27.96 10.33
N ARG A 85 -5.87 27.09 9.60
CA ARG A 85 -6.48 25.97 8.84
C ARG A 85 -6.70 24.73 9.69
N ILE A 86 -5.99 24.62 10.81
CA ILE A 86 -6.16 23.61 11.85
C ILE A 86 -6.10 24.28 13.22
N THR A 87 -6.71 23.63 14.21
CA THR A 87 -6.65 24.04 15.63
C THR A 87 -5.37 23.58 16.31
N GLU A 88 -5.05 24.16 17.47
CA GLU A 88 -3.95 23.69 18.32
C GLU A 88 -4.11 22.21 18.67
N LYS A 89 -5.35 21.83 19.02
CA LYS A 89 -5.67 20.46 19.40
C LYS A 89 -5.37 19.49 18.26
N GLN A 90 -5.83 19.79 17.05
CA GLN A 90 -5.55 18.95 15.87
C GLN A 90 -4.04 18.83 15.61
N ALA A 91 -3.28 19.92 15.73
CA ALA A 91 -1.84 19.87 15.57
C ALA A 91 -1.15 19.00 16.65
N SER A 92 -1.62 19.08 17.90
CA SER A 92 -1.13 18.24 19.01
C SER A 92 -1.45 16.77 18.79
N ASP A 93 -2.71 16.46 18.46
CA ASP A 93 -3.19 15.09 18.22
C ASP A 93 -2.33 14.41 17.12
N VAL A 94 -2.02 15.13 16.03
CA VAL A 94 -1.17 14.61 14.95
C VAL A 94 0.28 14.42 15.39
N ARG A 95 0.85 15.34 16.17
CA ARG A 95 2.23 15.21 16.69
C ARG A 95 2.37 14.00 17.61
N GLU A 96 1.39 13.79 18.51
CA GLU A 96 1.35 12.63 19.41
C GLU A 96 1.20 11.33 18.61
N PHE A 97 0.38 11.33 17.57
CA PHE A 97 0.27 10.18 16.65
C PHE A 97 1.61 9.87 15.97
N ILE A 98 2.32 10.86 15.42
CA ILE A 98 3.62 10.64 14.77
C ILE A 98 4.66 10.12 15.78
N ALA A 99 4.70 10.70 16.98
CA ALA A 99 5.62 10.27 18.03
C ALA A 99 5.37 8.83 18.49
N SER A 100 4.11 8.39 18.51
CA SER A 100 3.74 7.01 18.89
C SER A 100 3.84 5.99 17.76
N THR A 101 4.06 6.44 16.51
CA THR A 101 4.10 5.58 15.30
C THR A 101 5.46 5.59 14.62
N GLN A 102 6.54 5.65 15.41
CA GLN A 102 7.90 5.50 14.91
C GLN A 102 8.14 4.08 14.40
N VAL A 103 8.54 3.97 13.14
CA VAL A 103 8.78 2.69 12.49
C VAL A 103 10.28 2.49 12.33
N LYS A 104 10.82 1.51 13.03
CA LYS A 104 12.13 0.96 12.68
C LYS A 104 11.97 0.03 11.49
N MET A 105 12.92 0.06 10.57
CA MET A 105 12.91 -0.93 9.51
C MET A 105 13.02 -2.33 10.10
N PRO A 106 12.18 -3.29 9.65
CA PRO A 106 12.39 -4.68 9.99
C PRO A 106 13.80 -5.08 9.56
N GLU A 107 14.46 -5.92 10.37
CA GLU A 107 15.65 -6.62 9.91
C GLU A 107 15.30 -7.33 8.60
N GLN A 108 16.13 -7.12 7.58
CA GLN A 108 15.94 -7.65 6.24
C GLN A 108 16.04 -9.18 6.32
N LYS A 109 14.92 -9.86 6.61
CA LYS A 109 14.80 -11.28 6.33
C LYS A 109 14.77 -11.38 4.82
N ASP A 110 15.75 -12.08 4.27
CA ASP A 110 15.81 -12.38 2.85
C ASP A 110 14.65 -13.34 2.52
N ASP A 111 13.46 -12.77 2.35
CA ASP A 111 12.20 -13.51 2.17
C ASP A 111 12.03 -14.00 0.71
N LYS A 112 13.13 -13.98 -0.07
CA LYS A 112 13.22 -14.58 -1.39
C LYS A 112 12.72 -16.03 -1.36
N GLU A 113 13.04 -16.77 -0.30
CA GLU A 113 12.55 -18.13 -0.13
C GLU A 113 11.01 -18.19 -0.04
N SER A 114 10.38 -17.30 0.73
CA SER A 114 8.91 -17.23 0.84
C SER A 114 8.22 -16.83 -0.46
N ARG A 115 8.80 -15.87 -1.22
CA ARG A 115 8.22 -15.40 -2.50
C ARG A 115 8.34 -16.41 -3.64
N THR A 116 9.24 -17.40 -3.54
CA THR A 116 9.36 -18.49 -4.51
C THR A 116 8.44 -19.68 -4.22
N LYS A 117 7.83 -19.76 -3.03
CA LYS A 117 6.84 -20.78 -2.69
C LYS A 117 5.54 -20.56 -3.47
N THR A 118 4.85 -21.65 -3.82
CA THR A 118 3.48 -21.57 -4.36
C THR A 118 2.55 -20.92 -3.34
N TYR A 119 1.39 -20.41 -3.77
CA TYR A 119 0.46 -19.76 -2.86
C TYR A 119 0.00 -20.72 -1.76
N GLY A 120 -0.25 -21.99 -2.10
CA GLY A 120 -0.59 -23.04 -1.14
C GLY A 120 0.46 -23.22 -0.05
N LYS A 121 1.75 -23.27 -0.39
CA LYS A 121 2.84 -23.41 0.60
C LYS A 121 3.02 -22.17 1.48
N ARG A 122 2.66 -20.99 1.01
CA ARG A 122 2.73 -19.75 1.80
C ARG A 122 1.68 -19.70 2.91
N THR A 123 0.68 -20.59 2.90
CA THR A 123 -0.34 -20.66 3.96
C THR A 123 0.24 -21.08 5.31
N ASP A 124 1.36 -21.79 5.33
CA ASP A 124 2.07 -22.21 6.54
C ASP A 124 2.76 -21.02 7.24
N ASP A 125 3.11 -19.98 6.50
CA ASP A 125 3.89 -18.82 6.97
C ASP A 125 2.99 -17.67 7.48
N ILE A 126 1.67 -17.73 7.26
CA ILE A 126 0.74 -16.64 7.59
C ILE A 126 -0.15 -17.04 8.76
N ALA A 127 -0.24 -16.21 9.82
CA ALA A 127 -1.17 -16.45 10.92
C ALA A 127 -2.62 -16.00 10.63
N ASN A 128 -2.80 -14.98 9.78
CA ASN A 128 -4.09 -14.38 9.50
C ASN A 128 -5.01 -15.33 8.69
N PRO A 129 -6.21 -15.67 9.19
CA PRO A 129 -7.10 -16.64 8.53
C PRO A 129 -7.62 -16.15 7.17
N THR A 130 -7.90 -14.85 7.01
CA THR A 130 -8.29 -14.25 5.73
C THR A 130 -7.14 -14.31 4.72
N GLY A 131 -5.91 -14.04 5.18
CA GLY A 131 -4.70 -14.19 4.36
C GLY A 131 -4.48 -15.64 3.89
N LYS A 132 -4.70 -16.62 4.76
CA LYS A 132 -4.69 -18.05 4.37
C LYS A 132 -5.75 -18.36 3.33
N ARG A 133 -6.99 -17.88 3.53
CA ARG A 133 -8.09 -18.10 2.59
C ARG A 133 -7.79 -17.51 1.21
N LEU A 134 -7.23 -16.31 1.15
CA LEU A 134 -6.82 -15.68 -0.10
C LEU A 134 -5.81 -16.55 -0.85
N LEU A 135 -4.75 -17.00 -0.17
CA LEU A 135 -3.73 -17.86 -0.78
C LEU A 135 -4.29 -19.19 -1.28
N GLN A 136 -5.23 -19.79 -0.53
CA GLN A 136 -5.92 -21.01 -0.96
C GLN A 136 -6.71 -20.78 -2.24
N ILE A 137 -7.51 -19.71 -2.30
CA ILE A 137 -8.25 -19.32 -3.51
C ILE A 137 -7.30 -19.13 -4.69
N MET A 138 -6.18 -18.44 -4.49
CA MET A 138 -5.21 -18.17 -5.55
C MET A 138 -4.55 -19.44 -6.09
N GLU A 139 -4.25 -20.41 -5.22
CA GLU A 139 -3.73 -21.71 -5.64
C GLU A 139 -4.80 -22.53 -6.38
N GLU A 140 -6.01 -22.62 -5.81
CA GLU A 140 -7.12 -23.42 -6.36
C GLU A 140 -7.58 -22.94 -7.74
N LYS A 141 -7.61 -21.62 -7.94
CA LYS A 141 -8.09 -20.99 -9.18
C LYS A 141 -6.97 -20.63 -10.14
N GLU A 142 -5.72 -20.89 -9.77
CA GLU A 142 -4.53 -20.44 -10.50
C GLU A 142 -4.57 -18.94 -10.86
N SER A 143 -5.19 -18.13 -10.00
CA SER A 143 -5.42 -16.71 -10.23
C SER A 143 -4.93 -15.86 -9.07
N ASN A 144 -4.11 -14.87 -9.37
CA ASN A 144 -3.72 -13.81 -8.45
C ASN A 144 -4.32 -12.46 -8.82
N LEU A 145 -5.34 -12.47 -9.70
CA LEU A 145 -6.00 -11.28 -10.19
C LEU A 145 -7.01 -10.75 -9.16
N CYS A 146 -6.84 -9.49 -8.79
CA CYS A 146 -7.84 -8.70 -8.08
C CYS A 146 -8.45 -7.70 -9.06
N VAL A 147 -9.77 -7.73 -9.24
CA VAL A 147 -10.48 -6.79 -10.12
C VAL A 147 -10.96 -5.59 -9.30
N ALA A 148 -10.58 -4.39 -9.74
CA ALA A 148 -11.15 -3.13 -9.28
C ALA A 148 -12.48 -2.88 -9.99
N ALA A 149 -13.59 -3.13 -9.30
CA ALA A 149 -14.94 -2.99 -9.83
C ALA A 149 -15.43 -1.55 -9.73
N ASP A 150 -14.74 -0.63 -10.39
CA ASP A 150 -15.00 0.81 -10.32
C ASP A 150 -16.14 1.21 -11.27
N VAL A 151 -17.35 0.73 -10.96
CA VAL A 151 -18.61 1.02 -11.68
C VAL A 151 -19.55 1.84 -10.80
N SER A 152 -20.54 2.50 -11.40
CA SER A 152 -21.38 3.49 -10.71
C SER A 152 -22.78 3.00 -10.30
N SER A 153 -23.13 1.74 -10.58
CA SER A 153 -24.43 1.17 -10.21
C SER A 153 -24.33 -0.26 -9.66
N LYS A 154 -25.25 -0.61 -8.77
CA LYS A 154 -25.42 -1.94 -8.18
C LYS A 154 -25.56 -3.01 -9.26
N SER A 155 -26.39 -2.75 -10.27
CA SER A 155 -26.61 -3.71 -11.36
C SER A 155 -25.34 -4.02 -12.15
N ALA A 156 -24.55 -3.00 -12.49
CA ALA A 156 -23.27 -3.18 -13.17
C ALA A 156 -22.24 -3.89 -12.28
N LEU A 157 -22.22 -3.59 -10.98
CA LEU A 157 -21.32 -4.24 -10.03
C LEU A 157 -21.61 -5.74 -9.93
N LEU A 158 -22.88 -6.11 -9.73
CA LEU A 158 -23.27 -7.53 -9.63
C LEU A 158 -23.04 -8.28 -10.94
N ALA A 159 -23.33 -7.65 -12.09
CA ALA A 159 -23.07 -8.23 -13.40
C ALA A 159 -21.56 -8.48 -13.63
N LEU A 160 -20.72 -7.49 -13.32
CA LEU A 160 -19.27 -7.63 -13.42
C LEU A 160 -18.77 -8.75 -12.51
N ALA A 161 -19.19 -8.77 -11.24
CA ALA A 161 -18.80 -9.79 -10.27
C ALA A 161 -19.17 -11.22 -10.73
N GLU A 162 -20.34 -11.37 -11.36
CA GLU A 162 -20.79 -12.64 -11.93
C GLU A 162 -19.97 -13.05 -13.16
N GLU A 163 -19.62 -12.09 -14.03
CA GLU A 163 -18.87 -12.32 -15.26
C GLU A 163 -17.41 -12.71 -14.99
N VAL A 164 -16.72 -11.99 -14.11
CA VAL A 164 -15.29 -12.23 -13.81
C VAL A 164 -15.07 -13.25 -12.69
N GLY A 165 -16.13 -13.65 -12.00
CA GLY A 165 -16.07 -14.37 -10.74
C GLY A 165 -15.15 -15.59 -10.76
N GLN A 166 -15.18 -16.39 -11.83
CA GLN A 166 -14.38 -17.62 -11.95
C GLN A 166 -12.87 -17.36 -12.12
N GLU A 167 -12.48 -16.16 -12.56
CA GLU A 167 -11.11 -15.83 -12.97
C GLU A 167 -10.35 -14.99 -11.92
N ILE A 168 -11.01 -14.57 -10.84
CA ILE A 168 -10.43 -13.65 -9.85
C ILE A 168 -10.26 -14.29 -8.47
N CYS A 169 -9.25 -13.88 -7.71
CA CYS A 169 -9.15 -14.25 -6.30
C CYS A 169 -9.84 -13.24 -5.37
N MET A 170 -10.04 -12.01 -5.85
CA MET A 170 -10.60 -10.91 -5.07
C MET A 170 -11.32 -9.90 -5.98
N LEU A 171 -12.42 -9.35 -5.49
CA LEU A 171 -13.13 -8.23 -6.08
C LEU A 171 -13.02 -7.02 -5.15
N LYS A 172 -12.38 -5.95 -5.61
CA LYS A 172 -12.26 -4.69 -4.89
C LYS A 172 -13.43 -3.77 -5.24
N THR A 173 -14.08 -3.20 -4.23
CA THR A 173 -15.20 -2.26 -4.39
C THR A 173 -14.85 -0.87 -3.87
N HIS A 174 -15.61 0.11 -4.35
CA HIS A 174 -15.77 1.44 -3.76
C HIS A 174 -17.27 1.66 -3.57
N ALA A 175 -17.81 1.40 -2.39
CA ALA A 175 -19.25 1.51 -2.15
C ALA A 175 -19.75 2.96 -2.29
N ASP A 176 -18.87 3.93 -2.04
CA ASP A 176 -19.15 5.37 -2.08
C ASP A 176 -19.38 5.93 -3.49
N ILE A 177 -18.93 5.25 -4.54
CA ILE A 177 -19.16 5.67 -5.94
C ILE A 177 -20.39 5.01 -6.58
N ILE A 178 -21.08 4.13 -5.86
CA ILE A 178 -22.26 3.40 -6.35
C ILE A 178 -23.52 4.16 -5.97
N SER A 179 -24.20 4.71 -6.98
CA SER A 179 -25.32 5.64 -6.81
C SER A 179 -26.56 5.03 -6.16
N ASP A 180 -26.80 3.73 -6.34
CA ASP A 180 -27.96 2.97 -5.89
C ASP A 180 -27.57 1.85 -4.89
N TRP A 181 -26.50 2.04 -4.11
CA TRP A 181 -26.10 1.12 -3.06
C TRP A 181 -27.18 1.03 -1.97
N ASP A 182 -27.56 -0.19 -1.60
CA ASP A 182 -28.57 -0.48 -0.59
C ASP A 182 -28.12 -1.56 0.41
N THR A 183 -28.94 -1.83 1.42
CA THR A 183 -28.65 -2.82 2.47
C THR A 183 -28.58 -4.26 1.97
N SER A 184 -29.09 -4.56 0.77
CA SER A 184 -29.01 -5.91 0.20
C SER A 184 -27.80 -6.11 -0.71
N THR A 185 -27.18 -5.03 -1.19
CA THR A 185 -26.06 -5.06 -2.14
C THR A 185 -24.90 -5.92 -1.63
N GLY A 186 -24.49 -5.72 -0.37
CA GLY A 186 -23.42 -6.53 0.23
C GLY A 186 -23.77 -8.02 0.34
N ALA A 187 -25.03 -8.35 0.65
CA ALA A 187 -25.48 -9.74 0.73
C ALA A 187 -25.57 -10.41 -0.66
N GLU A 188 -25.95 -9.66 -1.69
CA GLU A 188 -25.98 -10.14 -3.07
C GLU A 188 -24.57 -10.38 -3.60
N LEU A 189 -23.63 -9.45 -3.37
CA LEU A 189 -22.21 -9.65 -3.64
C LEU A 189 -21.64 -10.85 -2.89
N GLY A 190 -22.00 -11.02 -1.62
CA GLY A 190 -21.56 -12.15 -0.81
C GLY A 190 -21.95 -13.49 -1.43
N LYS A 191 -23.17 -13.60 -1.97
CA LYS A 191 -23.61 -14.82 -2.67
C LYS A 191 -22.79 -15.10 -3.94
N ILE A 192 -22.42 -14.07 -4.69
CA ILE A 192 -21.59 -14.21 -5.90
C ILE A 192 -20.17 -14.61 -5.49
N ALA A 193 -19.62 -14.00 -4.44
CA ALA A 193 -18.31 -14.33 -3.87
C ALA A 193 -18.23 -15.77 -3.37
N ASP A 194 -19.26 -16.24 -2.66
CA ASP A 194 -19.37 -17.63 -2.21
C ASP A 194 -19.49 -18.59 -3.40
N LYS A 195 -20.31 -18.24 -4.40
CA LYS A 195 -20.54 -19.05 -5.60
C LYS A 195 -19.26 -19.27 -6.42
N HIS A 196 -18.48 -18.20 -6.62
CA HIS A 196 -17.31 -18.21 -7.49
C HIS A 196 -15.98 -18.29 -6.73
N ASN A 197 -16.04 -18.41 -5.40
CA ASN A 197 -14.89 -18.53 -4.51
C ASN A 197 -13.87 -17.38 -4.69
N PHE A 198 -14.26 -16.16 -4.35
CA PHE A 198 -13.35 -15.00 -4.28
C PHE A 198 -13.61 -14.17 -3.01
N LEU A 199 -12.67 -13.31 -2.63
CA LEU A 199 -12.84 -12.39 -1.49
C LEU A 199 -13.38 -11.02 -1.93
N LEU A 200 -14.16 -10.38 -1.07
CA LEU A 200 -14.56 -8.98 -1.23
C LEU A 200 -13.60 -8.07 -0.46
N PHE A 201 -13.17 -6.98 -1.10
CA PHE A 201 -12.31 -5.97 -0.49
C PHE A 201 -12.86 -4.56 -0.73
N GLU A 202 -13.43 -3.95 0.29
CA GLU A 202 -13.85 -2.55 0.21
C GLU A 202 -12.63 -1.64 0.38
N ASP A 203 -12.27 -0.94 -0.68
CA ASP A 203 -11.14 -0.01 -0.72
C ASP A 203 -11.56 1.38 -0.22
N ARG A 204 -12.10 1.40 1.01
CA ARG A 204 -12.58 2.64 1.65
C ARG A 204 -11.46 3.64 1.93
N LYS A 205 -10.20 3.17 1.93
CA LYS A 205 -9.01 3.92 2.35
C LYS A 205 -9.26 4.67 3.66
N PHE A 206 -9.57 3.94 4.72
CA PHE A 206 -9.76 4.54 6.05
C PHE A 206 -8.52 5.36 6.43
N ALA A 207 -8.65 6.68 6.35
CA ALA A 207 -7.61 7.67 6.62
C ALA A 207 -8.11 8.68 7.66
N ASP A 208 -8.75 8.16 8.71
CA ASP A 208 -9.28 8.92 9.84
C ASP A 208 -8.55 8.49 11.13
N ILE A 209 -8.66 9.29 12.20
CA ILE A 209 -8.13 8.92 13.52
C ILE A 209 -8.91 7.70 14.04
N GLY A 210 -8.22 6.79 14.75
CA GLY A 210 -8.77 5.47 15.12
C GLY A 210 -10.07 5.48 15.93
N ASN A 211 -10.49 6.63 16.47
CA ASN A 211 -11.74 6.79 17.22
C ASN A 211 -12.97 7.05 16.32
N THR A 212 -12.79 7.42 15.05
CA THR A 212 -13.89 7.77 14.12
C THR A 212 -14.34 6.60 13.23
N VAL A 213 -13.50 5.56 13.09
CA VAL A 213 -13.77 4.39 12.22
C VAL A 213 -14.65 3.34 12.91
N VAL A 214 -14.93 3.51 14.20
CA VAL A 214 -15.79 2.63 15.00
C VAL A 214 -17.17 3.29 15.14
N GLY A 215 -17.94 3.34 14.05
CA GLY A 215 -19.27 3.93 13.99
C GLY A 215 -20.22 3.09 13.17
#